data_AF-A0A367M2M4-F1
#
_entry.id   AF-A0A367M2M4-F1
#
_cell.length_a   1.000
_cell.length_b   1.000
_cell.length_c   1.000
_cell.angle_alpha   90.00
_cell.angle_beta   90.00
_cell.angle_gamma   90.00
#
_symmetry.space_group_name_H-M   'P 1'
#
loop_
_entity.id
_entity.type
_entity.pdbx_description
1 polymer ?
#
loop_
_entity_poly.entity_id
_entity_poly.type
_entity_poly.pdbx_seq_one_letter_code
_entity_poly.pdbx_strand_id
1 'polypeptide(L)'
;MALAEKTQRKINELLVGSGIPARYRASTFETYRTDGKAEKAAVLEACREYAERFVENFQDGRCLLLLGNLGTGKTHLACSIVQYVVRNLQAQAVITSASEIIRVAKGAMNRAAKYTERDALE
;
A
#
# COMPACT_ATOMS: atom_id res chain seq x y z
N MET A 1 -20.54 -10.35 -18.45
CA MET A 1 -19.30 -11.16 -18.33
C MET A 1 -18.05 -10.38 -18.71
N ALA A 2 -17.97 -9.73 -19.89
CA ALA A 2 -16.78 -8.98 -20.32
C ALA A 2 -16.33 -7.83 -19.40
N LEU A 3 -17.25 -7.07 -18.81
CA LEU A 3 -16.89 -5.96 -17.90
C LEU A 3 -16.22 -6.45 -16.61
N ALA A 4 -16.78 -7.48 -15.98
CA ALA A 4 -16.22 -8.07 -14.76
C ALA A 4 -14.80 -8.62 -15.00
N GLU A 5 -14.58 -9.24 -16.16
CA GLU A 5 -13.27 -9.75 -16.57
C GLU A 5 -12.25 -8.63 -16.81
N LYS A 6 -12.69 -7.50 -17.40
CA LYS A 6 -11.84 -6.31 -17.57
C LYS A 6 -11.46 -5.70 -16.22
N THR A 7 -12.42 -5.59 -15.30
CA THR A 7 -12.17 -5.09 -13.93
C THR A 7 -11.19 -5.99 -13.20
N GLN A 8 -11.37 -7.32 -13.26
CA GLN A 8 -10.48 -8.28 -12.62
C GLN A 8 -9.05 -8.21 -13.19
N ARG A 9 -8.91 -8.09 -14.51
CA ARG A 9 -7.60 -7.91 -15.16
C ARG A 9 -6.91 -6.65 -14.65
N LYS A 10 -7.61 -5.52 -14.61
CA LYS A 10 -7.05 -4.26 -14.11
C LYS A 10 -6.61 -4.35 -12.64
N ILE A 11 -7.43 -4.98 -11.79
CA ILE A 11 -7.06 -5.21 -10.38
C ILE A 11 -5.79 -6.06 -10.28
N ASN A 12 -5.68 -7.12 -11.08
CA ASN A 12 -4.50 -7.98 -11.07
C ASN A 12 -3.24 -7.22 -11.51
N GLU A 13 -3.33 -6.42 -12.57
CA GLU A 13 -2.22 -5.56 -13.03
C GLU A 13 -1.76 -4.59 -11.93
N LEU A 14 -2.70 -3.91 -11.28
CA LEU A 14 -2.40 -2.97 -10.19
C LEU A 14 -1.75 -3.69 -9.00
N LEU A 15 -2.27 -4.85 -8.60
CA LEU A 15 -1.69 -5.64 -7.51
C LEU A 15 -0.29 -6.15 -7.85
N VAL A 16 -0.05 -6.59 -9.09
CA VAL A 16 1.28 -7.01 -9.55
C VAL A 16 2.27 -5.83 -9.55
N GLY A 17 1.83 -4.66 -10.02
CA GLY A 17 2.63 -3.44 -10.02
C GLY A 17 2.87 -2.83 -8.64
N SER A 18 2.06 -3.18 -7.64
CA SER A 18 2.12 -2.55 -6.32
C SER A 18 3.34 -2.88 -5.46
N GLY A 19 4.20 -3.81 -5.88
CA GLY A 19 5.39 -4.18 -5.12
C GLY A 19 5.12 -4.96 -3.82
N ILE A 20 3.89 -5.44 -3.57
CA ILE A 20 3.58 -6.31 -2.43
C ILE A 20 4.48 -7.56 -2.48
N PRO A 21 5.34 -7.81 -1.47
CA PRO A 21 6.21 -8.98 -1.46
C PRO A 21 5.40 -10.27 -1.49
N ALA A 22 5.92 -11.32 -2.13
CA ALA A 22 5.19 -12.58 -2.33
C ALA A 22 4.58 -13.16 -1.04
N ARG A 23 5.31 -13.08 0.09
CA ARG A 23 4.85 -13.55 1.40
C ARG A 23 3.66 -12.76 1.99
N TYR A 24 3.40 -11.55 1.50
CA TYR A 24 2.30 -10.69 1.97
C TYR A 24 1.13 -10.60 0.99
N ARG A 25 1.14 -11.31 -0.14
CA ARG A 25 0.04 -11.28 -1.14
C ARG A 25 -1.34 -11.70 -0.59
N ALA A 26 -1.36 -12.48 0.49
CA ALA A 26 -2.58 -12.88 1.18
C ALA A 26 -2.94 -11.99 2.39
N SER A 27 -2.19 -10.90 2.61
CA SER A 27 -2.47 -9.97 3.71
C SER A 27 -3.68 -9.12 3.34
N THR A 28 -4.74 -9.26 4.13
CA THR A 28 -5.94 -8.43 4.12
C THR A 28 -6.28 -8.05 5.56
N PHE A 29 -7.27 -7.19 5.77
CA PHE A 29 -7.69 -6.85 7.13
C PHE A 29 -8.26 -8.08 7.86
N GLU A 30 -8.90 -8.98 7.13
CA GLU A 30 -9.53 -10.22 7.63
C GLU A 30 -8.48 -11.26 8.05
N THR A 31 -7.28 -11.23 7.47
CA THR A 31 -6.21 -12.16 7.82
C THR A 31 -5.28 -11.64 8.92
N TYR A 32 -5.47 -10.39 9.38
CA TYR A 32 -4.71 -9.83 10.50
C TYR A 32 -5.25 -10.35 11.84
N ARG A 33 -4.36 -10.93 12.67
CA ARG A 33 -4.74 -11.48 13.98
C ARG A 33 -4.41 -10.52 15.11
N THR A 34 -5.43 -10.16 15.88
CA THR A 34 -5.31 -9.31 17.07
C THR A 34 -4.94 -10.10 18.32
N ASP A 35 -5.10 -11.43 18.30
CA ASP A 35 -4.80 -12.34 19.42
C ASP A 35 -5.49 -11.91 20.73
N GLY A 36 -6.68 -11.31 20.65
CA GLY A 36 -7.42 -10.78 21.81
C GLY A 36 -6.84 -9.48 22.41
N LYS A 37 -5.82 -8.87 21.79
CA LYS A 37 -5.22 -7.63 22.27
C LYS A 37 -5.98 -6.42 21.77
N ALA A 38 -6.57 -5.67 22.69
CA ALA A 38 -7.35 -4.46 22.38
C ALA A 38 -6.55 -3.42 21.58
N GLU A 39 -5.28 -3.22 21.89
CA GLU A 39 -4.39 -2.30 21.15
C GLU A 39 -4.26 -2.69 19.67
N LYS A 40 -4.05 -3.98 19.37
CA LYS A 40 -3.98 -4.47 17.99
C LYS A 40 -5.32 -4.30 17.27
N ALA A 41 -6.44 -4.48 17.97
CA ALA A 41 -7.77 -4.26 17.41
C ALA A 41 -7.99 -2.78 17.06
N ALA A 42 -7.63 -1.87 17.95
CA ALA A 42 -7.71 -0.42 17.68
C ALA A 42 -6.85 -0.01 16.48
N VAL A 43 -5.64 -0.56 16.34
CA VAL A 43 -4.78 -0.31 15.17
C VAL A 43 -5.38 -0.90 13.89
N LEU A 44 -5.98 -2.09 13.95
CA LEU A 44 -6.67 -2.69 12.81
C LEU A 44 -7.80 -1.78 12.32
N GLU A 45 -8.66 -1.31 13.24
CA GLU A 45 -9.77 -0.42 12.91
C GLU A 45 -9.27 0.92 12.34
N ALA A 46 -8.24 1.53 12.93
CA ALA A 46 -7.66 2.76 12.39
C ALA A 46 -7.11 2.59 10.96
N CYS A 47 -6.48 1.45 10.66
CA CYS A 47 -6.02 1.14 9.30
C CYS A 47 -7.18 0.93 8.33
N ARG A 48 -8.25 0.28 8.79
CA ARG A 48 -9.46 0.03 7.99
C ARG A 48 -10.16 1.35 7.68
N GLU A 49 -10.40 2.20 8.68
CA GLU A 49 -11.00 3.53 8.49
C GLU A 49 -10.17 4.39 7.52
N TYR A 50 -8.84 4.39 7.67
CA TYR A 50 -7.96 5.11 6.77
C TYR A 50 -8.12 4.68 5.30
N ALA A 51 -8.26 3.37 5.05
CA ALA A 51 -8.45 2.82 3.71
C ALA A 51 -9.86 3.07 3.16
N GLU A 52 -10.89 2.98 4.02
CA GLU A 52 -12.28 3.31 3.67
C GLU A 52 -12.43 4.78 3.28
N ARG A 53 -11.70 5.67 3.97
CA ARG A 53 -11.66 7.11 3.69
C ARG A 53 -10.53 7.52 2.75
N PHE A 54 -9.97 6.59 1.98
CA PHE A 54 -8.78 6.83 1.17
C PHE A 54 -8.90 8.04 0.22
N VAL A 55 -10.05 8.22 -0.43
CA VAL A 55 -10.24 9.34 -1.37
C VAL A 55 -10.11 10.69 -0.68
N GLU A 56 -10.77 10.86 0.48
CA GLU A 56 -10.68 12.08 1.29
C GLU A 56 -9.26 12.27 1.83
N ASN A 57 -8.68 11.22 2.41
CA ASN A 57 -7.33 11.27 2.97
C ASN A 57 -6.28 11.62 1.91
N PHE A 58 -6.41 11.10 0.69
CA PHE A 58 -5.52 11.39 -0.43
C PHE A 58 -5.66 12.84 -0.89
N GLN A 59 -6.89 13.35 -1.03
CA GLN A 59 -7.15 14.74 -1.44
C GLN A 59 -6.60 15.75 -0.42
N ASP A 60 -6.75 15.46 0.87
CA ASP A 60 -6.28 16.32 1.96
C ASP A 60 -4.79 16.14 2.29
N GLY A 61 -4.09 15.22 1.63
CA GLY A 61 -2.68 14.91 1.89
C GLY A 61 -2.43 14.31 3.27
N ARG A 62 -3.44 13.68 3.89
CA ARG A 62 -3.30 13.01 5.19
C ARG A 62 -2.50 11.72 5.04
N CYS A 63 -1.66 11.43 6.03
CA CYS A 63 -0.86 10.22 6.06
C CYS A 63 -1.07 9.43 7.36
N LEU A 64 -0.76 8.13 7.30
CA LEU A 64 -0.82 7.22 8.45
C LEU A 64 0.59 6.69 8.74
N LEU A 65 1.01 6.81 10.00
CA LEU A 65 2.29 6.28 10.47
C LEU A 65 2.05 5.13 11.46
N LEU A 66 2.55 3.94 11.13
CA LEU A 66 2.49 2.77 12.00
C LEU A 66 3.81 2.64 12.78
N LEU A 67 3.75 2.81 14.10
CA LEU A 67 4.90 2.72 14.99
C LEU A 67 4.86 1.45 15.84
N GLY A 68 6.03 0.92 16.20
CA GLY A 68 6.15 -0.24 17.08
C GLY A 68 7.28 -1.19 16.69
N ASN A 69 7.51 -2.19 17.53
CA ASN A 69 8.63 -3.12 17.40
C ASN A 69 8.57 -4.01 16.14
N LEU A 70 9.67 -4.66 15.79
CA LEU A 70 9.71 -5.64 14.70
C LEU A 70 8.69 -6.76 14.97
N GLY A 71 8.04 -7.25 13.90
CA GLY A 71 7.10 -8.38 14.00
C GLY A 71 5.70 -8.04 14.50
N THR A 72 5.34 -6.77 14.72
CA THR A 72 3.98 -6.37 15.16
C THR A 72 2.94 -6.33 14.02
N GLY A 73 3.33 -6.65 12.80
CA GLY A 73 2.42 -6.74 11.65
C GLY A 73 2.18 -5.43 10.90
N LYS A 74 3.02 -4.40 11.08
CA LYS A 74 2.93 -3.14 10.30
C LYS A 74 2.90 -3.37 8.79
N THR A 75 3.81 -4.21 8.28
CA THR A 75 3.85 -4.53 6.84
C THR A 75 2.61 -5.28 6.38
N HIS A 76 2.02 -6.14 7.23
CA HIS A 76 0.76 -6.81 6.94
C HIS A 76 -0.34 -5.77 6.75
N LEU A 77 -0.52 -4.86 7.72
CA LEU A 77 -1.54 -3.82 7.67
C LEU A 77 -1.35 -2.86 6.48
N ALA A 78 -0.11 -2.46 6.18
CA ALA A 78 0.18 -1.67 4.98
C ALA A 78 -0.22 -2.40 3.69
N CYS A 79 0.08 -3.70 3.59
CA CYS A 79 -0.37 -4.51 2.44
C CYS A 79 -1.89 -4.67 2.41
N SER A 80 -2.56 -4.77 3.57
CA SER A 80 -4.02 -4.81 3.65
C SER A 80 -4.67 -3.53 3.14
N ILE A 81 -4.11 -2.35 3.47
CA ILE A 81 -4.56 -1.06 2.93
C ILE A 81 -4.41 -1.04 1.41
N VAL A 82 -3.23 -1.43 0.89
CA VAL A 82 -2.98 -1.50 -0.57
C VAL A 82 -3.98 -2.44 -1.26
N GLN A 83 -4.21 -3.62 -0.69
CA GLN A 83 -5.20 -4.56 -1.24
C GLN A 83 -6.61 -3.97 -1.23
N TYR A 84 -6.99 -3.27 -0.16
CA TYR A 84 -8.29 -2.62 -0.07
C TYR A 84 -8.46 -1.55 -1.16
N VAL A 85 -7.52 -0.61 -1.28
CA VAL A 85 -7.65 0.51 -2.24
C VAL A 85 -7.58 0.03 -3.68
N VAL A 86 -6.73 -0.96 -4.00
CA VAL A 86 -6.64 -1.52 -5.35
C VAL A 86 -7.92 -2.29 -5.72
N ARG A 87 -8.46 -3.11 -4.81
CA ARG A 87 -9.62 -3.95 -5.12
C ARG A 87 -10.94 -3.18 -5.14
N ASN A 88 -11.12 -2.23 -4.23
CA ASN A 88 -12.38 -1.50 -4.10
C ASN A 88 -12.41 -0.21 -4.92
N LEU A 89 -11.26 0.45 -5.09
CA LEU A 89 -11.17 1.76 -5.74
C LEU A 89 -10.40 1.72 -7.06
N GLN A 90 -9.77 0.57 -7.40
CA GLN A 90 -8.89 0.44 -8.58
C GLN A 90 -7.78 1.51 -8.62
N ALA A 91 -7.39 2.00 -7.44
CA ALA A 91 -6.35 3.00 -7.28
C ALA A 91 -4.96 2.36 -7.41
N GLN A 92 -4.00 3.11 -7.97
CA GLN A 92 -2.60 2.73 -7.98
C GLN A 92 -1.99 2.95 -6.59
N ALA A 93 -1.14 2.01 -6.16
CA ALA A 93 -0.47 2.05 -4.88
C ALA A 93 0.85 1.29 -4.97
N VAL A 94 1.84 1.69 -4.16
CA VAL A 94 3.19 1.12 -4.17
C VAL A 94 3.65 0.79 -2.74
N ILE A 95 4.13 -0.43 -2.53
CA ILE A 95 4.89 -0.86 -1.37
C ILE A 95 6.36 -0.86 -1.74
N THR A 96 7.14 -0.02 -1.06
CA THR A 96 8.58 0.06 -1.27
C THR A 96 9.32 0.32 0.05
N SER A 97 10.64 0.19 0.02
CA SER A 97 11.49 0.48 1.18
C SER A 97 11.98 1.93 1.14
N ALA A 98 12.29 2.50 2.31
CA ALA A 98 12.92 3.82 2.38
C ALA A 98 14.24 3.87 1.61
N SER A 99 15.04 2.81 1.67
CA SER A 99 16.30 2.70 0.92
C SER A 99 16.07 2.79 -0.59
N GLU A 100 14.99 2.20 -1.08
CA GLU A 100 14.63 2.25 -2.50
C GLU A 100 14.18 3.66 -2.91
N ILE A 101 13.32 4.30 -2.10
CA ILE A 101 12.93 5.70 -2.32
C ILE A 101 14.17 6.60 -2.42
N ILE A 102 15.10 6.47 -1.46
CA ILE A 102 16.35 7.23 -1.45
C ILE A 102 17.20 6.92 -2.70
N ARG A 103 17.27 5.65 -3.12
CA ARG A 103 18.03 5.22 -4.30
C ARG A 103 17.49 5.89 -5.56
N VAL A 104 16.18 5.86 -5.77
CA VAL A 104 15.56 6.43 -6.97
C VAL A 104 15.67 7.96 -6.96
N ALA A 105 15.43 8.61 -5.82
CA ALA A 105 15.62 10.06 -5.69
C ALA A 105 17.06 10.50 -6.02
N LYS A 106 18.06 9.80 -5.48
CA LYS A 106 19.48 10.07 -5.82
C LYS A 106 19.80 9.81 -7.29
N GLY A 107 19.21 8.78 -7.88
CA GLY A 107 19.39 8.45 -9.29
C GLY A 107 18.87 9.55 -10.22
N ALA A 108 17.69 10.12 -9.91
CA ALA A 108 17.08 11.21 -10.66
C ALA A 108 17.90 12.51 -10.66
N MET A 109 18.72 12.74 -9.63
CA MET A 109 19.61 13.90 -9.53
C MET A 109 20.92 13.75 -10.32
N ASN A 110 21.19 12.60 -10.92
CA ASN A 110 22.39 12.41 -11.74
C ASN A 110 22.28 13.19 -13.05
N ARG A 111 23.34 13.90 -13.47
CA ARG A 111 23.36 14.71 -14.72
C ARG A 111 23.08 13.90 -15.99
N ALA A 112 23.28 12.58 -15.96
CA ALA A 112 22.98 11.67 -17.05
C ALA A 112 21.65 10.90 -16.87
N ALA A 113 20.82 11.26 -15.89
CA ALA A 113 19.56 10.58 -15.61
C ALA A 113 18.57 10.73 -16.78
N LYS A 114 17.96 9.61 -17.18
CA LYS A 114 16.91 9.55 -18.20
C LYS A 114 15.49 9.70 -17.63
N TYR A 115 15.39 9.90 -16.31
CA TYR A 115 14.14 10.04 -15.56
C TYR A 115 14.32 11.06 -14.44
N THR A 116 13.22 11.71 -14.06
CA THR A 116 13.13 12.76 -13.05
C THR A 116 12.63 12.21 -11.71
N GLU A 117 12.69 13.01 -10.64
CA GLU A 117 12.11 12.61 -9.33
C GLU A 117 10.61 12.33 -9.41
N ARG A 118 9.91 12.89 -10.40
CA ARG A 118 8.49 12.66 -10.62
C ARG A 118 8.22 11.25 -11.16
N ASP A 119 9.10 10.78 -12.03
CA ASP A 119 9.06 9.44 -12.62
C ASP A 119 9.45 8.34 -11.62
N ALA A 120 10.03 8.72 -10.47
CA ALA A 120 10.40 7.81 -9.39
C ALA A 120 9.20 7.27 -8.59
N LEU A 121 8.06 7.95 -8.69
CA LEU A 121 6.86 7.73 -7.87
C LEU A 121 5.71 7.10 -8.67
N GLU A 122 5.88 6.93 -9.98
CA GLU A 122 4.95 6.23 -10.89
C GLU A 122 5.29 4.74 -11.01
#